data_AF-A0A538PWD9-F1
#
_entry.id   AF-A0A538PWD9-F1
#
_cell.length_a   1.000
_cell.length_b   1.000
_cell.length_c   1.000
_cell.angle_alpha   90.00
_cell.angle_beta   90.00
_cell.angle_gamma   90.00
#
_symmetry.space_group_name_H-M   'P 1'
#
loop_
_entity.id
_entity.type
_entity.pdbx_description
1 polymer ?
#
loop_
_entity_poly.entity_id
_entity_poly.type
_entity_poly.pdbx_seq_one_letter_code
_entity_poly.pdbx_strand_id
1 'polypeptide(L)'
;MLAELAGPTGRVTAFEVDPALAARARTALATWPTVRVETGDAAAPDGPFDAIFINAGCTHPRSEWLAALVPGGRLVIPLTFHSPALPHGVGGMLRAERRDPRWPAQIVSQVGIYDCCNARDPQNEAELRKLATLGASPKLGSVLVEPHERGDACLAHLPGFCLQK
;
A
#
# COMPACT_ATOMS: atom_id res chain seq x y z
N MET A 1 -11.63 -7.05 13.36
CA MET A 1 -10.70 -7.70 12.40
C MET A 1 -11.14 -7.41 10.96
N LEU A 2 -10.27 -7.49 9.93
CA LEU A 2 -10.69 -7.29 8.52
C LEU A 2 -11.84 -8.22 8.11
N ALA A 3 -11.89 -9.45 8.63
CA ALA A 3 -12.99 -10.39 8.38
C ALA A 3 -14.37 -9.86 8.82
N GLU A 4 -14.42 -9.09 9.90
CA GLU A 4 -15.67 -8.47 10.39
C GLU A 4 -16.07 -7.28 9.50
N LEU A 5 -15.09 -6.50 9.04
CA LEU A 5 -15.32 -5.36 8.14
C LEU A 5 -15.78 -5.81 6.75
N ALA A 6 -15.35 -6.98 6.29
CA ALA A 6 -15.81 -7.59 5.05
C ALA A 6 -17.28 -8.05 5.12
N GLY A 7 -17.83 -8.18 6.33
CA GLY A 7 -19.20 -8.62 6.58
C GLY A 7 -19.44 -10.11 6.29
N PRO A 8 -20.67 -10.61 6.49
CA PRO A 8 -20.98 -12.04 6.42
C PRO A 8 -20.77 -12.69 5.05
N THR A 9 -20.85 -11.91 3.98
CA THR A 9 -20.67 -12.38 2.60
C THR A 9 -19.28 -12.06 2.02
N GLY A 10 -18.48 -11.26 2.74
CA GLY A 10 -17.15 -10.88 2.31
C GLY A 10 -16.12 -11.99 2.53
N ARG A 11 -14.96 -11.85 1.89
CA ARG A 11 -13.83 -12.76 2.02
C ARG A 11 -12.55 -11.97 2.22
N VAL A 12 -11.60 -12.56 2.94
CA VAL A 12 -10.26 -11.99 3.13
C VAL A 12 -9.23 -13.03 2.70
N THR A 13 -8.41 -12.67 1.73
CA THR A 13 -7.19 -13.42 1.40
C THR A 13 -6.00 -12.67 2.00
N ALA A 14 -5.34 -13.28 2.98
CA ALA A 14 -4.14 -12.76 3.61
C ALA A 14 -2.91 -13.51 3.08
N PHE A 15 -1.84 -12.77 2.79
CA PHE A 15 -0.57 -13.35 2.35
C PHE A 15 0.50 -13.07 3.40
N GLU A 16 1.34 -14.06 3.65
CA GLU A 16 2.49 -13.96 4.53
C GLU A 16 3.67 -14.71 3.92
N VAL A 17 4.83 -14.07 3.84
CA VAL A 17 6.02 -14.63 3.20
C VAL A 17 6.71 -15.67 4.09
N ASP A 18 6.66 -15.49 5.42
CA ASP A 18 7.22 -16.43 6.37
C ASP A 18 6.28 -17.64 6.58
N PRO A 19 6.68 -18.87 6.23
CA PRO A 19 5.82 -20.05 6.34
C PRO A 19 5.36 -20.34 7.78
N ALA A 20 6.19 -20.07 8.78
CA ALA A 20 5.88 -20.30 10.18
C ALA A 20 4.86 -19.27 10.69
N LEU A 21 5.01 -17.99 10.31
CA LEU A 21 4.01 -16.96 10.62
C LEU A 21 2.68 -17.23 9.90
N ALA A 22 2.72 -17.65 8.63
CA ALA A 22 1.53 -18.02 7.89
C ALA A 22 0.78 -19.20 8.54
N ALA A 23 1.51 -20.24 8.98
CA ALA A 23 0.91 -21.36 9.69
C ALA A 23 0.27 -20.93 11.02
N ARG A 24 0.95 -20.08 11.80
CA ARG A 24 0.39 -19.51 13.03
C ARG A 24 -0.86 -18.68 12.77
N ALA A 25 -0.87 -17.88 11.71
CA ALA A 25 -2.02 -17.08 11.31
C ALA A 25 -3.21 -17.95 10.92
N ARG A 26 -3.00 -19.06 10.16
CA ARG A 26 -4.07 -20.03 9.85
C ARG A 26 -4.73 -20.57 11.11
N THR A 27 -3.93 -21.00 12.08
CA THR A 27 -4.44 -21.51 13.35
C THR A 27 -5.20 -20.43 14.13
N ALA A 28 -4.63 -19.22 14.23
CA ALA A 28 -5.24 -18.11 14.97
C ALA A 28 -6.56 -17.62 14.36
N LEU A 29 -6.73 -17.77 13.04
CA LEU A 29 -7.87 -17.27 12.28
C LEU A 29 -8.87 -18.37 11.90
N ALA A 30 -8.69 -19.59 12.40
CA ALA A 30 -9.51 -20.76 12.04
C ALA A 30 -11.01 -20.58 12.32
N THR A 31 -11.40 -19.71 13.26
CA THR A 31 -12.81 -19.40 13.56
C THR A 31 -13.48 -18.49 12.55
N TRP A 32 -12.75 -17.90 11.59
CA TRP A 32 -13.30 -17.09 10.52
C TRP A 32 -13.22 -17.85 9.19
N PRO A 33 -14.28 -18.57 8.79
CA PRO A 33 -14.27 -19.39 7.57
C PRO A 33 -14.13 -18.57 6.28
N THR A 34 -14.35 -17.26 6.35
CA THR A 34 -14.19 -16.32 5.24
C THR A 34 -12.75 -15.83 5.05
N VAL A 35 -11.81 -16.24 5.93
CA VAL A 35 -10.40 -15.88 5.84
C VAL A 35 -9.58 -17.04 5.28
N ARG A 36 -8.83 -16.78 4.20
CA ARG A 36 -7.81 -17.66 3.66
C ARG A 36 -6.44 -17.05 3.91
N VAL A 37 -5.51 -17.82 4.47
CA VAL A 37 -4.11 -17.39 4.62
C VAL A 37 -3.23 -18.20 3.66
N GLU A 38 -2.54 -17.50 2.78
CA GLU A 38 -1.61 -18.03 1.80
C GLU A 38 -0.17 -17.73 2.21
N THR A 39 0.71 -18.70 1.97
CA THR A 39 2.15 -18.48 2.17
C THR A 39 2.73 -18.02 0.84
N GLY A 40 3.33 -16.84 0.80
CA GLY A 40 3.86 -16.24 -0.42
C GLY A 40 4.10 -14.74 -0.28
N ASP A 41 4.73 -14.16 -1.29
CA ASP A 41 5.16 -12.76 -1.29
C ASP A 41 4.09 -11.75 -1.79
N ALA A 42 2.93 -12.26 -2.20
CA ALA A 42 1.83 -11.48 -2.78
C ALA A 42 2.26 -10.56 -3.93
N ALA A 43 3.31 -10.90 -4.69
CA ALA A 43 3.82 -10.07 -5.76
C ALA A 43 2.76 -9.81 -6.86
N ALA A 44 1.96 -10.82 -7.17
CA ALA A 44 0.89 -10.77 -8.16
C ALA A 44 -0.32 -11.58 -7.66
N PRO A 45 -1.15 -11.01 -6.76
CA PRO A 45 -2.30 -11.73 -6.22
C PRO A 45 -3.38 -11.89 -7.28
N ASP A 46 -4.07 -13.03 -7.26
CA ASP A 46 -5.20 -13.30 -8.16
C ASP A 46 -6.44 -12.54 -7.65
N GLY A 47 -6.67 -11.37 -8.24
CA GLY A 47 -7.85 -10.54 -7.97
C GLY A 47 -9.13 -11.08 -8.63
N PRO A 48 -10.19 -10.25 -8.75
CA PRO A 48 -10.25 -8.85 -8.36
C PRO A 48 -10.53 -8.63 -6.85
N PHE A 49 -10.15 -7.46 -6.32
CA PHE A 49 -10.37 -7.04 -4.94
C PHE A 49 -11.11 -5.70 -4.82
N ASP A 50 -12.03 -5.61 -3.87
CA ASP A 50 -12.69 -4.34 -3.46
C ASP A 50 -11.76 -3.45 -2.61
N ALA A 51 -10.81 -4.07 -1.92
CA ALA A 51 -9.82 -3.38 -1.11
C ALA A 51 -8.53 -4.20 -1.00
N ILE A 52 -7.40 -3.50 -1.03
CA ILE A 52 -6.07 -4.06 -0.75
C ILE A 52 -5.49 -3.27 0.42
N PHE A 53 -5.08 -4.00 1.47
CA PHE A 53 -4.40 -3.45 2.63
C PHE A 53 -3.01 -4.07 2.72
N ILE A 54 -1.98 -3.23 2.60
CA ILE A 54 -0.59 -3.67 2.72
C ILE A 54 -0.12 -3.38 4.14
N ASN A 55 0.35 -4.42 4.85
CA ASN A 55 0.83 -4.31 6.23
C ASN A 55 2.37 -4.40 6.32
N ALA A 56 3.07 -3.74 5.40
CA ALA A 56 4.53 -3.65 5.36
C ALA A 56 4.95 -2.41 4.55
N GLY A 57 5.99 -1.72 4.99
CA GLY A 57 6.45 -0.45 4.42
C GLY A 57 6.89 -0.57 2.96
N CYS A 58 6.31 0.23 2.07
CA CYS A 58 6.62 0.22 0.64
C CYS A 58 7.11 1.60 0.20
N THR A 59 7.86 1.68 -0.90
CA THR A 59 8.14 2.98 -1.55
C THR A 59 7.11 3.35 -2.62
N HIS A 60 6.42 2.34 -3.15
CA HIS A 60 5.42 2.46 -4.20
C HIS A 60 4.53 1.20 -4.15
N PRO A 61 3.28 1.26 -4.63
CA PRO A 61 2.53 0.04 -4.90
C PRO A 61 3.01 -0.63 -6.17
N ARG A 62 2.93 -1.96 -6.19
CA ARG A 62 3.16 -2.74 -7.40
C ARG A 62 2.04 -2.56 -8.42
N SER A 63 2.37 -2.62 -9.70
CA SER A 63 1.37 -2.52 -10.77
C SER A 63 0.35 -3.66 -10.72
N GLU A 64 0.75 -4.86 -10.30
CA GLU A 64 -0.13 -6.01 -10.14
C GLU A 64 -1.17 -5.78 -9.04
N TRP A 65 -0.80 -5.08 -7.95
CA TRP A 65 -1.76 -4.70 -6.89
C TRP A 65 -2.77 -3.69 -7.40
N LEU A 66 -2.31 -2.69 -8.16
CA LEU A 66 -3.18 -1.67 -8.76
C LEU A 66 -4.16 -2.30 -9.77
N ALA A 67 -3.66 -3.23 -10.59
CA ALA A 67 -4.45 -3.95 -11.60
C ALA A 67 -5.50 -4.89 -10.96
N ALA A 68 -5.20 -5.48 -9.81
CA ALA A 68 -6.10 -6.36 -9.09
C ALA A 68 -7.27 -5.64 -8.40
N LEU A 69 -7.27 -4.32 -8.28
CA LEU A 69 -8.40 -3.55 -7.72
C LEU A 69 -9.53 -3.38 -8.73
N VAL A 70 -10.77 -3.59 -8.34
CA VAL A 70 -11.94 -3.18 -9.16
C VAL A 70 -12.02 -1.66 -9.31
N PRO A 71 -12.73 -1.13 -10.33
CA PRO A 71 -13.15 0.27 -10.32
C PRO A 71 -13.93 0.61 -9.04
N GLY A 72 -13.56 1.71 -8.36
CA GLY A 72 -14.07 2.06 -7.03
C GLY A 72 -13.41 1.33 -5.86
N GLY A 73 -12.51 0.37 -6.15
CA GLY A 73 -11.72 -0.35 -5.15
C GLY A 73 -10.73 0.55 -4.42
N ARG A 74 -10.28 0.16 -3.24
CA ARG A 74 -9.44 1.01 -2.37
C ARG A 74 -8.08 0.36 -2.07
N LEU A 75 -7.01 1.12 -2.26
CA LEU A 75 -5.68 0.77 -1.81
C LEU A 75 -5.39 1.48 -0.49
N VAL A 76 -4.86 0.74 0.48
CA VAL A 76 -4.34 1.28 1.74
C VAL A 76 -2.93 0.74 1.93
N ILE A 77 -1.92 1.60 1.79
CA ILE A 77 -0.50 1.23 1.72
C ILE A 77 0.37 2.19 2.54
N PRO A 78 1.31 1.70 3.37
CA PRO A 78 2.27 2.54 4.05
C PRO A 78 3.38 2.92 3.07
N LEU A 79 3.45 4.21 2.70
CA LEU A 79 4.55 4.75 1.92
C LEU A 79 5.65 5.22 2.88
N THR A 80 6.76 4.50 2.90
CA THR A 80 7.84 4.68 3.88
C THR A 80 9.20 4.87 3.24
N PHE A 81 10.07 5.58 3.97
CA PHE A 81 11.49 5.74 3.70
C PHE A 81 12.31 5.36 4.93
N HIS A 82 13.57 4.97 4.73
CA HIS A 82 14.47 4.72 5.84
C HIS A 82 14.86 6.02 6.57
N SER A 83 14.72 6.01 7.89
CA SER A 83 15.19 7.07 8.79
C SER A 83 16.33 6.54 9.65
N PRO A 84 17.51 7.19 9.68
CA PRO A 84 18.63 6.78 10.52
C PRO A 84 18.33 6.77 12.03
N ALA A 85 17.28 7.49 12.44
CA ALA A 85 16.90 7.61 13.85
C ALA A 85 16.05 6.44 14.36
N LEU A 86 15.54 5.57 13.48
CA LEU A 86 14.61 4.49 13.83
C LEU A 86 15.01 3.17 13.18
N PRO A 87 14.75 2.02 13.83
CA PRO A 87 15.12 0.71 13.31
C PRO A 87 14.20 0.21 12.18
N HIS A 88 13.16 0.97 11.83
CA HIS A 88 12.15 0.63 10.83
C HIS A 88 11.83 1.82 9.92
N GLY A 89 11.24 1.54 8.75
CA GLY A 89 10.81 2.57 7.82
C GLY A 89 9.70 3.45 8.41
N VAL A 90 9.72 4.74 8.08
CA VAL A 90 8.71 5.70 8.52
C VAL A 90 8.09 6.43 7.34
N GLY A 91 6.85 6.88 7.50
CA GLY A 91 6.16 7.69 6.52
C GLY A 91 4.67 7.79 6.76
N GLY A 92 3.88 7.79 5.70
CA GLY A 92 2.44 8.00 5.75
C GLY A 92 1.65 6.79 5.28
N MET A 93 0.52 6.51 5.93
CA MET A 93 -0.46 5.54 5.44
C MET A 93 -1.30 6.19 4.35
N LEU A 94 -1.04 5.82 3.10
CA LEU A 94 -1.79 6.30 1.94
C LEU A 94 -3.09 5.50 1.81
N ARG A 95 -4.23 6.19 1.69
CA ARG A 95 -5.48 5.64 1.15
C ARG A 95 -5.71 6.23 -0.23
N ALA A 96 -5.91 5.39 -1.24
CA ALA A 96 -6.32 5.80 -2.58
C ALA A 96 -7.54 5.00 -3.07
N GLU A 97 -8.41 5.63 -3.87
CA GLU A 97 -9.59 4.98 -4.44
C GLU A 97 -9.50 4.95 -5.97
N ARG A 98 -9.64 3.76 -6.57
CA ARG A 98 -9.53 3.57 -8.01
C ARG A 98 -10.64 4.30 -8.75
N ARG A 99 -10.29 5.46 -9.31
CA ARG A 99 -11.14 6.26 -10.20
C ARG A 99 -10.27 6.74 -11.36
N ASP A 100 -10.26 5.97 -12.44
CA ASP A 100 -9.37 6.25 -13.56
C ASP A 100 -9.74 7.59 -14.23
N PRO A 101 -8.74 8.42 -14.65
CA PRO A 101 -7.30 8.17 -14.55
C PRO A 101 -6.66 8.63 -13.22
N ARG A 102 -7.35 9.45 -12.41
CA ARG A 102 -6.80 10.05 -11.18
C ARG A 102 -7.53 9.55 -9.94
N TRP A 103 -6.81 8.79 -9.14
CA TRP A 103 -7.34 8.15 -7.94
C TRP A 103 -7.33 9.13 -6.78
N PRO A 104 -8.49 9.56 -6.23
CA PRO A 104 -8.51 10.42 -5.05
C PRO A 104 -7.74 9.76 -3.91
N ALA A 105 -6.87 10.52 -3.26
CA ALA A 105 -5.95 9.97 -2.28
C ALA A 105 -5.69 10.91 -1.12
N GLN A 106 -5.39 10.33 0.04
CA GLN A 106 -5.05 11.05 1.25
C GLN A 106 -4.11 10.24 2.14
N ILE A 107 -3.28 10.92 2.92
CA ILE A 107 -2.53 10.29 4.02
C ILE A 107 -3.45 10.26 5.24
N VAL A 108 -3.79 9.07 5.72
CA VAL A 108 -4.75 8.90 6.83
C VAL A 108 -4.06 8.87 8.21
N SER A 109 -2.77 8.54 8.27
CA SER A 109 -1.97 8.56 9.49
C SER A 109 -0.48 8.58 9.19
N GLN A 110 0.34 8.92 10.18
CA GLN A 110 1.77 8.57 10.16
C GLN A 110 1.94 7.08 10.51
N VAL A 111 3.03 6.46 10.08
CA VAL A 111 3.32 5.05 10.32
C VAL A 111 4.83 4.80 10.46
N GLY A 112 5.19 3.92 11.39
CA GLY A 112 6.50 3.26 11.47
C GLY A 112 6.29 1.75 11.39
N ILE A 113 6.92 1.08 10.42
CA ILE A 113 6.66 -0.34 10.12
C ILE A 113 7.86 -1.00 9.45
N TYR A 114 7.98 -2.32 9.59
CA TYR A 114 9.00 -3.12 8.89
C TYR A 114 8.83 -3.06 7.37
N ASP A 115 9.94 -3.22 6.65
CA ASP A 115 9.99 -3.07 5.20
C ASP A 115 9.33 -4.24 4.46
N CYS A 116 8.67 -3.92 3.34
CA CYS A 116 8.26 -4.88 2.33
C CYS A 116 9.41 -5.05 1.33
N CYS A 117 10.26 -6.07 1.52
CA CYS A 117 11.46 -6.27 0.71
C CYS A 117 11.20 -6.26 -0.81
N ASN A 118 10.01 -6.69 -1.25
CA ASN A 118 9.66 -6.81 -2.67
C ASN A 118 8.97 -5.55 -3.27
N ALA A 119 8.91 -4.44 -2.53
CA ALA A 119 8.26 -3.18 -2.95
C ALA A 119 9.04 -1.92 -2.50
N ARG A 120 10.37 -2.00 -2.52
CA ARG A 120 11.28 -0.91 -2.10
C ARG A 120 12.24 -0.59 -3.24
N ASP A 121 12.36 0.69 -3.57
CA ASP A 121 13.25 1.21 -4.60
C ASP A 121 14.00 2.43 -4.06
N PRO A 122 15.35 2.49 -4.18
CA PRO A 122 16.14 3.59 -3.61
C PRO A 122 15.82 4.98 -4.18
N GLN A 123 15.44 5.07 -5.45
CA GLN A 123 15.06 6.34 -6.08
C GLN A 123 13.72 6.81 -5.55
N ASN A 124 12.75 5.91 -5.43
CA ASN A 124 11.44 6.22 -4.86
C ASN A 124 11.54 6.60 -3.37
N GLU A 125 12.40 5.91 -2.63
CA GLU A 125 12.71 6.29 -1.25
C GLU A 125 13.23 7.73 -1.14
N ALA A 126 14.14 8.13 -2.03
CA ALA A 126 14.68 9.49 -2.03
C ALA A 126 13.59 10.55 -2.28
N GLU A 127 12.65 10.29 -3.19
CA GLU A 127 11.51 11.19 -3.44
C GLU A 127 10.56 11.27 -2.23
N LEU A 128 10.25 10.13 -1.58
CA LEU A 128 9.44 10.12 -0.36
C LEU A 128 10.10 10.89 0.80
N ARG A 129 11.42 10.73 0.96
CA ARG A 129 12.19 11.47 1.97
C ARG A 129 12.14 12.98 1.71
N LYS A 130 12.30 13.42 0.45
CA LYS A 130 12.16 14.84 0.07
C LYS A 130 10.79 15.36 0.47
N LEU A 131 9.72 14.62 0.14
CA LEU A 131 8.35 15.00 0.51
C LEU A 131 8.16 15.17 2.02
N ALA A 132 8.76 14.30 2.83
CA ALA A 132 8.68 14.38 4.29
C ALA A 132 9.44 15.58 4.89
N THR A 133 10.49 16.07 4.21
CA THR A 133 11.27 17.24 4.66
C THR A 133 10.63 18.58 4.32
N LEU A 134 9.62 18.60 3.44
CA LEU A 134 8.83 19.80 3.16
C LEU A 134 7.93 20.08 4.37
N GLY A 135 8.41 20.91 5.30
CA GLY A 135 7.78 21.18 6.61
C GLY A 135 6.33 21.69 6.60
N ALA A 136 5.78 22.02 5.44
CA ALA A 136 4.34 22.08 5.20
C ALA A 136 3.96 20.90 4.29
N SER A 137 3.30 19.88 4.84
CA SER A 137 2.88 18.72 4.05
C SER A 137 2.03 19.21 2.87
N PRO A 138 2.51 19.05 1.62
CA PRO A 138 1.71 19.43 0.48
C PRO A 138 0.40 18.65 0.54
N LYS A 139 -0.72 19.35 0.31
CA LYS A 139 -2.04 18.72 0.37
C LYS A 139 -2.12 17.68 -0.74
N LEU A 140 -1.95 16.40 -0.40
CA LEU A 140 -2.18 15.29 -1.31
C LEU A 140 -3.68 15.28 -1.66
N GLY A 141 -3.98 15.31 -2.95
CA GLY A 141 -5.35 15.21 -3.46
C GLY A 141 -5.59 13.94 -4.25
N SER A 142 -4.58 13.45 -4.97
CA SER A 142 -4.73 12.29 -5.85
C SER A 142 -3.43 11.54 -6.13
N VAL A 143 -3.61 10.38 -6.75
CA VAL A 143 -2.56 9.53 -7.31
C VAL A 143 -2.84 9.35 -8.80
N LEU A 144 -1.79 9.37 -9.61
CA LEU A 144 -1.83 8.99 -11.02
C LEU A 144 -0.97 7.75 -11.24
N VAL A 145 -1.55 6.71 -11.83
CA VAL A 145 -0.88 5.41 -12.08
C VAL A 145 -0.38 5.28 -13.52
N GLU A 146 -0.86 6.15 -14.41
CA GLU A 146 -0.45 6.19 -15.82
C GLU A 146 0.86 6.98 -15.99
N PRO A 147 1.73 6.60 -16.95
CA PRO A 147 2.93 7.37 -17.29
C PRO A 147 2.57 8.79 -17.73
N HIS A 148 3.34 9.78 -17.27
CA HIS A 148 3.17 11.17 -17.66
C HIS A 148 4.46 11.96 -17.47
N GLU A 149 4.54 13.17 -18.02
CA GLU A 149 5.68 14.07 -17.79
C GLU A 149 5.59 14.73 -16.41
N ARG A 150 6.75 14.94 -15.76
CA ARG A 150 6.82 15.63 -14.48
C ARG A 150 6.37 17.09 -14.66
N GLY A 151 5.48 17.54 -13.77
CA GLY A 151 4.98 18.92 -13.78
C GLY A 151 4.59 19.41 -12.38
N ASP A 152 4.01 20.62 -12.30
CA ASP A 152 3.78 21.35 -11.04
C ASP A 152 2.77 20.68 -10.07
N ALA A 153 1.95 19.77 -10.60
CA ALA A 153 1.03 18.96 -9.81
C ALA A 153 1.73 17.83 -9.05
N CYS A 154 2.93 17.41 -9.45
CA CYS A 154 3.66 16.30 -8.84
C CYS A 154 4.23 16.69 -7.48
N LEU A 155 3.78 16.00 -6.43
CA LEU A 155 4.38 16.04 -5.10
C LEU A 155 5.55 15.06 -5.00
N ALA A 156 5.36 13.85 -5.52
CA ALA A 156 6.41 12.86 -5.73
C ALA A 156 6.09 12.10 -7.02
N HIS A 157 7.00 12.12 -7.98
CA HIS A 157 6.81 11.48 -9.28
C HIS A 157 7.65 10.21 -9.33
N LEU A 158 7.00 9.08 -9.02
CA LEU A 158 7.62 7.76 -8.98
C LEU A 158 7.27 7.00 -10.27
N PRO A 159 8.12 6.07 -10.74
CA PRO A 159 7.80 5.23 -11.89
C PRO A 159 6.48 4.47 -11.67
N GLY A 160 5.50 4.69 -12.56
CA GLY A 160 4.19 4.05 -12.50
C GLY A 160 3.28 4.52 -11.35
N PHE A 161 3.69 5.53 -10.57
CA PHE A 161 2.91 6.02 -9.43
C PHE A 161 3.30 7.45 -9.04
N CYS A 162 2.47 8.44 -9.35
CA CYS A 162 2.71 9.83 -8.98
C CYS A 162 1.75 10.31 -7.90
N LEU A 163 2.28 10.82 -6.79
CA LEU A 163 1.54 11.58 -5.78
C LEU A 163 1.30 13.00 -6.28
N GLN A 164 0.05 13.46 -6.28
CA GLN A 164 -0.35 14.77 -6.82
C GLN A 164 -1.13 15.62 -5.80
N LYS A 165 -1.05 16.94 -5.96
CA LYS A 165 -1.85 17.91 -5.20
C LYS A 165 -3.36 17.71 -5.35
#